data_AF-A0A834K7C2-F1
#
_entry.id   AF-A0A834K7C2-F1
#
_cell.length_a   1.000
_cell.length_b   1.000
_cell.length_c   1.000
_cell.angle_alpha   90.00
_cell.angle_beta   90.00
_cell.angle_gamma   90.00
#
_symmetry.space_group_name_H-M   'P 1'
#
loop_
_entity.id
_entity.type
_entity.pdbx_description
1 polymer ?
#
loop_
_entity_poly.entity_id
_entity_poly.type
_entity_poly.pdbx_seq_one_letter_code
_entity_poly.pdbx_strand_id
1 'polypeptide(L)'
;MLSRLSAVVASILVHQVHFLCTADSQGVKPVPGLENLPRSFWRELSSPFTEVYEVDSFATEISATPEPRPFFEDPESNITVQLGAQVHMHCRVQNLQKNLKVSWVRRRGEDFHLLTIGLDTYASDSRFSLEFEGPNDWRLQLKSATERDAGLYECQVSVHPPLIRTVHLSVSVVGGIVLSKDITVLGIESAERVTMSMTIGHRHMLFGLFLSNPGRPGHGV
;
A
#
# COMPACT_ATOMS: atom_id res chain seq x y z
N MET A 1 17.89 63.08 -31.54
CA MET A 1 17.29 61.76 -31.85
C MET A 1 17.36 60.76 -30.67
N LEU A 2 17.28 61.21 -29.40
CA LEU A 2 17.27 60.30 -28.22
C LEU A 2 15.98 60.34 -27.38
N SER A 3 15.01 61.21 -27.66
CA SER A 3 13.76 61.28 -26.88
C SER A 3 12.63 60.37 -27.36
N ARG A 4 12.73 59.79 -28.58
CA ARG A 4 11.69 58.90 -29.14
C ARG A 4 11.92 57.42 -28.81
N LEU A 5 13.12 57.04 -28.37
CA LEU A 5 13.47 55.67 -27.99
C LEU A 5 12.94 55.29 -26.59
N SER A 6 12.71 56.27 -25.70
CA SER A 6 12.17 56.03 -24.35
C SER A 6 10.71 55.55 -24.36
N ALA A 7 9.87 56.15 -25.22
CA ALA A 7 8.45 55.79 -25.29
C ALA A 7 8.22 54.38 -25.87
N VAL A 8 9.02 53.97 -26.86
CA VAL A 8 8.90 52.64 -27.49
C VAL A 8 9.36 51.54 -26.52
N VAL A 9 10.45 51.77 -25.77
CA VAL A 9 10.92 50.83 -24.73
C VAL A 9 9.93 50.72 -23.57
N ALA A 10 9.31 51.84 -23.15
CA ALA A 10 8.25 51.84 -22.14
C ALA A 10 6.99 51.09 -22.61
N SER A 11 6.57 51.25 -23.88
CA SER A 11 5.42 50.51 -24.43
C SER A 11 5.67 49.01 -24.57
N ILE A 12 6.90 48.59 -24.86
CA ILE A 12 7.30 47.17 -24.94
C ILE A 12 7.34 46.54 -23.53
N LEU A 13 7.86 47.26 -22.53
CA LEU A 13 7.85 46.80 -21.14
C LEU A 13 6.43 46.71 -20.55
N VAL A 14 5.53 47.64 -20.89
CA VAL A 14 4.11 47.56 -20.48
C VAL A 14 3.38 46.40 -21.17
N HIS A 15 3.70 46.09 -22.44
CA HIS A 15 3.17 44.89 -23.11
C HIS A 15 3.66 43.58 -22.47
N GLN A 16 4.93 43.50 -22.05
CA GLN A 16 5.45 42.29 -21.38
C GLN A 16 4.90 42.10 -19.96
N VAL A 17 4.62 43.18 -19.22
CA VAL A 17 3.98 43.10 -17.90
C VAL A 17 2.49 42.74 -18.00
N HIS A 18 1.78 43.16 -19.05
CA HIS A 18 0.42 42.68 -19.32
C HIS A 18 0.38 41.20 -19.74
N PHE A 19 1.38 40.72 -20.49
CA PHE A 19 1.42 39.33 -21.00
C PHE A 19 1.75 38.29 -19.93
N LEU A 20 2.41 38.69 -18.83
CA LEU A 20 2.70 37.81 -17.69
C LEU A 20 1.55 37.71 -16.66
N CYS A 21 0.49 38.52 -16.80
CA CYS A 21 -0.71 38.44 -15.96
C CYS A 21 -1.90 37.72 -16.61
N THR A 22 -1.75 37.09 -17.78
CA THR A 22 -2.83 36.32 -18.43
C THR A 22 -2.52 34.84 -18.61
N ALA A 23 -1.79 34.25 -17.67
CA ALA A 23 -1.67 32.80 -17.55
C ALA A 23 -2.49 32.34 -16.33
N ASP A 24 -3.64 31.76 -16.66
CA ASP A 24 -4.59 31.04 -15.81
C ASP A 24 -5.67 31.85 -15.05
N SER A 25 -6.64 32.32 -15.82
CA SER A 25 -8.04 32.18 -15.41
C SER A 25 -8.76 31.40 -16.50
N GLN A 26 -8.71 30.07 -16.48
CA GLN A 26 -9.79 29.31 -17.08
C GLN A 26 -11.07 29.68 -16.34
N GLY A 27 -11.81 30.62 -16.92
CA GLY A 27 -13.20 30.85 -16.59
C GLY A 27 -13.94 29.52 -16.68
N VAL A 28 -14.36 29.03 -15.52
CA VAL A 28 -15.29 27.91 -15.40
C VAL A 28 -16.49 28.24 -16.26
N LYS A 29 -16.74 27.44 -17.29
CA LYS A 29 -17.94 27.55 -18.13
C LYS A 29 -19.17 27.46 -17.22
N PRO A 30 -20.18 28.34 -17.37
CA PRO A 30 -21.41 28.23 -16.60
C PRO A 30 -22.05 26.88 -16.89
N VAL A 31 -22.30 26.11 -15.84
CA VAL A 31 -23.11 24.89 -15.93
C VAL A 31 -24.55 25.33 -16.21
N PRO A 32 -25.17 24.89 -17.32
CA PRO A 32 -26.56 25.25 -17.59
C PRO A 32 -27.46 24.53 -16.59
N GLY A 33 -28.22 25.28 -15.78
CA GLY A 33 -29.21 24.70 -14.86
C GLY A 33 -29.38 25.36 -13.49
N LEU A 34 -28.74 26.50 -13.20
CA LEU A 34 -28.89 27.18 -11.90
C LEU A 34 -29.62 28.52 -11.98
N GLU A 35 -30.44 28.73 -13.02
CA GLU A 35 -31.11 30.01 -13.24
C GLU A 35 -32.29 30.26 -12.27
N ASN A 36 -32.73 29.24 -11.50
CA ASN A 36 -33.97 29.31 -10.71
C ASN A 36 -33.87 28.74 -9.29
N LEU A 37 -32.72 28.82 -8.63
CA LEU A 37 -32.66 28.46 -7.20
C LEU A 37 -33.23 29.57 -6.32
N PRO A 38 -34.07 29.22 -5.32
CA PRO A 38 -34.70 30.21 -4.43
C PRO A 38 -33.64 30.99 -3.63
N ARG A 39 -33.94 32.26 -3.33
CA ARG A 39 -33.03 33.21 -2.67
C ARG A 39 -32.42 32.72 -1.34
N SER A 40 -33.04 31.73 -0.69
CA SER A 40 -32.50 31.08 0.51
C SER A 40 -31.20 30.33 0.26
N PHE A 41 -31.01 29.78 -0.93
CA PHE A 41 -29.84 28.99 -1.28
C PHE A 41 -28.58 29.86 -1.45
N TRP A 42 -28.74 31.11 -1.89
CA TRP A 42 -27.60 32.05 -2.01
C TRP A 42 -27.03 32.49 -0.66
N ARG A 43 -27.80 32.43 0.44
CA ARG A 43 -27.30 32.74 1.80
C ARG A 43 -26.35 31.67 2.35
N GLU A 44 -26.45 30.43 1.87
CA GLU A 44 -25.57 29.33 2.33
C GLU A 44 -24.23 29.34 1.61
N LEU A 45 -24.18 29.75 0.33
CA LEU A 45 -22.95 29.74 -0.46
C LEU A 45 -22.13 31.04 -0.40
N SER A 46 -22.73 32.15 0.07
CA SER A 46 -22.02 33.42 0.26
C SER A 46 -21.45 33.60 1.68
N SER A 47 -21.50 32.57 2.53
CA SER A 47 -20.88 32.64 3.86
C SER A 47 -19.36 32.52 3.70
N PRO A 48 -18.59 33.56 4.08
CA PRO A 48 -17.14 33.44 4.15
C PRO A 48 -16.82 32.31 5.13
N PHE A 49 -15.97 31.36 4.74
CA PHE A 49 -15.41 30.34 5.63
C PHE A 49 -14.55 31.04 6.69
N THR A 50 -15.21 31.63 7.67
CA THR A 50 -14.64 31.95 8.96
C THR A 50 -15.32 30.94 9.86
N GLU A 51 -14.72 29.76 10.00
CA GLU A 51 -14.90 28.98 11.22
C GLU A 51 -14.40 29.88 12.35
N VAL A 52 -15.27 30.76 12.86
CA VAL A 52 -15.29 30.98 14.29
C VAL A 52 -15.61 29.60 14.82
N TYR A 53 -14.57 28.88 15.26
CA TYR A 53 -14.77 27.81 16.22
C TYR A 53 -15.50 28.50 17.37
N GLU A 54 -16.83 28.42 17.37
CA GLU A 54 -17.57 28.45 18.62
C GLU A 54 -16.96 27.30 19.39
N VAL A 55 -16.00 27.63 20.26
CA VAL A 55 -15.60 26.76 21.34
C VAL A 55 -16.85 26.69 22.20
N ASP A 56 -17.74 25.76 21.84
CA ASP A 56 -18.79 25.32 22.74
C ASP A 56 -18.03 24.79 23.95
N SER A 57 -17.95 25.64 24.97
CA SER A 57 -17.32 25.31 26.24
C SER A 57 -18.22 24.29 26.91
N PHE A 58 -18.15 23.05 26.45
CA PHE A 58 -18.63 21.91 27.19
C PHE A 58 -17.60 21.61 28.29
N ALA A 59 -17.44 22.56 29.21
CA ALA A 59 -16.87 22.30 30.52
C ALA A 59 -17.92 21.53 31.33
N THR A 60 -18.20 20.30 30.91
CA THR A 60 -18.58 19.28 31.86
C THR A 60 -17.28 18.79 32.45
N GLU A 61 -17.01 19.17 33.70
CA GLU A 61 -15.96 18.57 34.52
C GLU A 61 -16.19 17.07 34.62
N ILE A 62 -15.62 16.32 33.68
CA ILE A 62 -15.28 14.93 33.89
C ILE A 62 -13.76 14.94 33.94
N SER A 63 -13.21 14.52 35.08
CA SER A 63 -11.80 14.21 35.25
C SER A 63 -11.40 13.10 34.25
N ALA A 64 -11.19 13.47 33.00
CA ALA A 64 -10.68 12.58 31.96
C ALA A 64 -9.17 12.68 31.99
N THR A 65 -8.52 11.71 32.63
CA THR A 65 -7.12 11.40 32.31
C THR A 65 -7.03 11.15 30.81
N PRO A 66 -6.11 11.80 30.07
CA PRO A 66 -5.94 11.53 28.64
C PRO A 66 -5.73 10.04 28.41
N GLU A 67 -6.61 9.41 27.64
CA GLU A 67 -6.47 8.00 27.25
C GLU A 67 -5.12 7.81 26.55
N PRO A 68 -4.32 6.79 26.91
CA PRO A 68 -3.00 6.61 26.37
C PRO A 68 -3.06 6.34 24.85
N ARG A 69 -2.05 6.83 24.13
CA ARG A 69 -1.94 6.63 22.68
C ARG A 69 -1.64 5.15 22.36
N PRO A 70 -2.26 4.56 21.33
CA PRO A 70 -1.93 3.22 20.88
C PRO A 70 -0.49 3.12 20.37
N PHE A 71 0.14 1.97 20.56
CA PHE A 71 1.45 1.66 20.01
C PHE A 71 1.57 0.17 19.65
N PHE A 72 2.47 -0.16 18.73
CA PHE A 72 2.80 -1.54 18.41
C PHE A 72 3.77 -2.09 19.43
N GLU A 73 3.47 -3.26 19.99
CA GLU A 73 4.39 -3.99 20.84
C GLU A 73 5.53 -4.62 20.03
N ASP A 74 5.23 -4.99 18.78
CA ASP A 74 6.15 -5.68 17.91
C ASP A 74 6.89 -4.74 16.95
N PRO A 75 8.16 -5.02 16.64
CA PRO A 75 8.90 -4.30 15.60
C PRO A 75 8.48 -4.77 14.20
N GLU A 76 8.93 -4.05 13.17
CA GLU A 76 8.87 -4.52 11.78
C GLU A 76 9.57 -5.89 11.65
N SER A 77 9.04 -6.78 10.81
CA SER A 77 9.53 -8.17 10.74
C SER A 77 9.59 -8.74 9.33
N ASN A 78 10.50 -9.70 9.14
CA ASN A 78 10.64 -10.49 7.92
C ASN A 78 10.23 -11.93 8.20
N ILE A 79 9.25 -12.42 7.46
CA ILE A 79 8.72 -13.78 7.59
C ILE A 79 9.04 -14.54 6.32
N THR A 80 9.76 -15.66 6.45
CA THR A 80 10.03 -16.57 5.33
C THR A 80 9.30 -17.87 5.56
N VAL A 81 8.46 -18.26 4.61
CA VAL A 81 7.66 -19.49 4.68
C VAL A 81 7.84 -20.32 3.43
N GLN A 82 7.41 -21.57 3.52
CA GLN A 82 7.43 -22.49 2.40
C GLN A 82 6.15 -22.38 1.57
N LEU A 83 6.25 -22.69 0.29
CA LEU A 83 5.10 -22.74 -0.61
C LEU A 83 4.04 -23.70 -0.06
N GLY A 84 2.80 -23.24 -0.05
CA GLY A 84 1.64 -23.94 0.50
C GLY A 84 1.45 -23.78 2.01
N ALA A 85 2.42 -23.21 2.74
CA ALA A 85 2.34 -23.08 4.20
C ALA A 85 1.27 -22.08 4.65
N GLN A 86 0.73 -22.31 5.84
CA GLN A 86 -0.10 -21.34 6.53
C GLN A 86 0.79 -20.30 7.22
N VAL A 87 0.46 -19.02 7.06
CA VAL A 87 1.20 -17.88 7.62
C VAL A 87 0.31 -17.13 8.58
N HIS A 88 0.90 -16.71 9.70
CA HIS A 88 0.27 -15.82 10.66
C HIS A 88 1.14 -14.58 10.85
N MET A 89 0.63 -13.44 10.42
CA MET A 89 1.28 -12.14 10.60
C MET A 89 0.67 -11.49 11.84
N HIS A 90 1.40 -11.57 12.95
CA HIS A 90 0.97 -11.00 14.23
C HIS A 90 0.98 -9.47 14.19
N CYS A 91 0.05 -8.83 14.89
CA CYS A 91 0.05 -7.39 15.11
C CYS A 91 -0.53 -7.06 16.49
N ARG A 92 0.35 -7.03 17.49
CA ARG A 92 -0.02 -6.65 18.86
C ARG A 92 -0.09 -5.14 19.03
N VAL A 93 -1.26 -4.64 19.41
CA VAL A 93 -1.51 -3.19 19.59
C VAL A 93 -1.94 -2.92 21.02
N GLN A 94 -1.10 -2.22 21.77
CA GLN A 94 -1.42 -1.79 23.14
C GLN A 94 -2.20 -0.47 23.12
N ASN A 95 -2.99 -0.22 24.17
CA ASN A 95 -3.79 1.00 24.34
C ASN A 95 -4.74 1.30 23.17
N LEU A 96 -5.26 0.27 22.50
CA LEU A 96 -6.22 0.45 21.41
C LEU A 96 -7.58 0.92 21.96
N GLN A 97 -7.95 2.16 21.64
CA GLN A 97 -9.20 2.77 22.06
C GLN A 97 -10.38 2.18 21.27
N LYS A 98 -11.59 2.16 21.86
CA LYS A 98 -12.79 1.49 21.29
C LYS A 98 -13.21 2.01 19.91
N ASN A 99 -12.97 3.29 19.65
CA ASN A 99 -13.30 3.98 18.40
C ASN A 99 -12.25 3.79 17.31
N LEU A 100 -11.08 3.24 17.63
CA LEU A 100 -10.01 2.98 16.69
C LEU A 100 -10.11 1.57 16.12
N LYS A 101 -9.60 1.40 14.90
CA LYS A 101 -9.57 0.10 14.22
C LYS A 101 -8.15 -0.22 13.77
N VAL A 102 -7.87 -1.52 13.75
CA VAL A 102 -6.68 -2.08 13.12
C VAL A 102 -7.08 -2.56 11.73
N SER A 103 -6.27 -2.25 10.72
CA SER A 103 -6.46 -2.74 9.35
C SER A 103 -5.20 -3.42 8.85
N TRP A 104 -5.38 -4.41 7.98
CA TRP A 104 -4.29 -4.99 7.21
C TRP A 104 -4.38 -4.56 5.76
N VAL A 105 -3.26 -4.09 5.22
CA VAL A 105 -3.13 -3.65 3.85
C VAL A 105 -1.94 -4.35 3.21
N ARG A 106 -2.08 -4.77 1.95
CA ARG A 106 -0.98 -5.31 1.16
C ARG A 106 -0.54 -4.30 0.13
N ARG A 107 0.78 -4.08 0.01
CA ARG A 107 1.36 -3.22 -1.02
C ARG A 107 1.75 -4.01 -2.24
N ARG A 108 1.39 -3.48 -3.41
CA ARG A 108 1.80 -4.03 -4.71
C ARG A 108 2.24 -2.88 -5.62
N GLY A 109 3.53 -2.58 -5.59
CA GLY A 109 4.04 -1.38 -6.27
C GLY A 109 3.49 -0.12 -5.60
N GLU A 110 2.77 0.70 -6.36
CA GLU A 110 2.10 1.91 -5.87
C GLU A 110 0.67 1.65 -5.36
N ASP A 111 0.11 0.47 -5.65
CA ASP A 111 -1.24 0.12 -5.26
C ASP A 111 -1.31 -0.44 -3.84
N PHE A 112 -2.39 -0.08 -3.13
CA PHE A 112 -2.74 -0.60 -1.81
C PHE A 112 -3.99 -1.46 -1.92
N HIS A 113 -3.89 -2.72 -1.48
CA HIS A 113 -5.03 -3.62 -1.40
C HIS A 113 -5.42 -3.81 0.06
N LEU A 114 -6.63 -3.34 0.40
CA LEU A 114 -7.21 -3.56 1.71
C LEU A 114 -7.52 -5.06 1.89
N LEU A 115 -7.00 -5.64 2.97
CA LEU A 115 -7.26 -7.04 3.32
C LEU A 115 -8.33 -7.14 4.41
N THR A 116 -8.19 -6.39 5.49
CA THR A 116 -9.11 -6.45 6.64
C THR A 116 -9.26 -5.09 7.32
N ILE A 117 -10.40 -4.86 7.98
CA ILE A 117 -10.63 -3.76 8.92
C ILE A 117 -11.32 -4.34 10.15
N GLY A 118 -10.71 -4.19 11.33
CA GLY A 118 -11.16 -4.90 12.51
C GLY A 118 -11.24 -6.39 12.20
N LEU A 119 -12.38 -7.02 12.52
CA LEU A 119 -12.62 -8.45 12.28
C LEU A 119 -13.11 -8.74 10.85
N ASP A 120 -13.46 -7.71 10.07
CA ASP A 120 -14.07 -7.88 8.76
C ASP A 120 -13.00 -8.03 7.67
N THR A 121 -13.19 -9.00 6.77
CA THR A 121 -12.28 -9.30 5.67
C THR A 121 -12.81 -8.73 4.35
N TYR A 122 -11.99 -7.91 3.69
CA TYR A 122 -12.26 -7.24 2.42
C TYR A 122 -11.43 -7.81 1.26
N ALA A 123 -10.43 -8.63 1.55
CA ALA A 123 -9.62 -9.30 0.54
C ALA A 123 -10.50 -10.10 -0.44
N SER A 124 -10.28 -9.94 -1.75
CA SER A 124 -10.98 -10.75 -2.76
C SER A 124 -10.57 -12.23 -2.73
N ASP A 125 -9.39 -12.52 -2.20
CA ASP A 125 -8.87 -13.89 -2.05
C ASP A 125 -9.24 -14.44 -0.67
N SER A 126 -10.03 -15.52 -0.66
CA SER A 126 -10.59 -16.15 0.54
C SER A 126 -9.55 -16.87 1.42
N ARG A 127 -8.29 -16.95 0.98
CA ARG A 127 -7.19 -17.48 1.80
C ARG A 127 -6.75 -16.52 2.90
N PHE A 128 -7.08 -15.22 2.75
CA PHE A 128 -6.83 -14.21 3.77
C PHE A 128 -8.02 -14.13 4.73
N SER A 129 -7.74 -14.05 6.02
CA SER A 129 -8.74 -13.77 7.07
C SER A 129 -8.07 -13.13 8.27
N LEU A 130 -8.83 -12.38 9.07
CA LEU A 130 -8.34 -11.91 10.38
C LEU A 130 -8.68 -12.91 11.48
N GLU A 131 -7.71 -13.16 12.36
CA GLU A 131 -7.89 -13.87 13.62
C GLU A 131 -7.49 -12.92 14.76
N PHE A 132 -8.43 -12.61 15.65
CA PHE A 132 -8.11 -11.84 16.85
C PHE A 132 -7.73 -12.79 18.00
N GLU A 133 -6.50 -12.69 18.49
CA GLU A 133 -6.02 -13.42 19.64
C GLU A 133 -5.89 -12.46 20.83
N GLY A 134 -6.74 -12.67 21.84
CA GLY A 134 -6.82 -11.77 22.98
C GLY A 134 -5.52 -11.74 23.81
N PRO A 135 -5.18 -10.60 24.42
CA PRO A 135 -6.02 -9.41 24.57
C PRO A 135 -5.88 -8.37 23.44
N ASN A 136 -4.88 -8.49 22.57
CA ASN A 136 -4.46 -7.36 21.73
C ASN A 136 -3.80 -7.73 20.39
N ASP A 137 -3.85 -8.99 19.95
CA ASP A 137 -3.18 -9.43 18.73
C ASP A 137 -4.16 -9.54 17.55
N TRP A 138 -3.97 -8.69 16.54
CA TRP A 138 -4.75 -8.62 15.33
C TRP A 138 -4.04 -9.38 14.21
N ARG A 139 -4.16 -10.71 14.24
CA ARG A 139 -3.34 -11.61 13.41
C ARG A 139 -3.95 -11.81 12.03
N LEU A 140 -3.24 -11.39 10.98
CA LEU A 140 -3.62 -11.72 9.61
C LEU A 140 -3.19 -13.14 9.28
N GLN A 141 -4.14 -13.98 8.92
CA GLN A 141 -3.90 -15.35 8.48
C GLN A 141 -3.89 -15.43 6.95
N LEU A 142 -2.93 -16.19 6.40
CA LEU A 142 -2.90 -16.64 5.01
C LEU A 142 -2.83 -18.17 5.00
N LYS A 143 -3.89 -18.85 4.55
CA LYS A 143 -4.03 -20.32 4.69
C LYS A 143 -3.06 -21.16 3.86
N SER A 144 -2.69 -20.69 2.66
CA SER A 144 -1.80 -21.46 1.77
C SER A 144 -0.96 -20.52 0.94
N ALA A 145 0.25 -20.21 1.39
CA ALA A 145 1.12 -19.23 0.75
C ALA A 145 1.56 -19.64 -0.67
N THR A 146 1.54 -18.69 -1.60
CA THR A 146 2.06 -18.84 -2.96
C THR A 146 3.18 -17.84 -3.20
N GLU A 147 4.02 -18.05 -4.22
CA GLU A 147 5.07 -17.08 -4.59
C GLU A 147 4.51 -15.67 -4.81
N ARG A 148 3.28 -15.59 -5.34
CA ARG A 148 2.57 -14.33 -5.59
C ARG A 148 2.13 -13.63 -4.33
N ASP A 149 2.21 -14.23 -3.15
CA ASP A 149 1.87 -13.59 -1.87
C ASP A 149 3.07 -12.90 -1.23
N ALA A 150 4.29 -13.14 -1.74
CA ALA A 150 5.46 -12.42 -1.28
C ALA A 150 5.30 -10.90 -1.46
N GLY A 151 5.87 -10.12 -0.54
CA GLY A 151 5.81 -8.66 -0.56
C GLY A 151 5.56 -8.03 0.80
N LEU A 152 5.26 -6.73 0.78
CA LEU A 152 5.10 -5.91 1.97
C LEU A 152 3.63 -5.85 2.40
N TYR A 153 3.40 -6.13 3.67
CA TYR A 153 2.13 -6.02 4.36
C TYR A 153 2.24 -4.96 5.44
N GLU A 154 1.16 -4.23 5.68
CA GLU A 154 1.09 -3.16 6.68
C GLU A 154 -0.06 -3.45 7.63
N CYS A 155 0.24 -3.48 8.92
CA CYS A 155 -0.74 -3.35 9.97
C CYS A 155 -0.87 -1.86 10.32
N GLN A 156 -2.07 -1.31 10.18
CA GLN A 156 -2.31 0.12 10.38
C GLN A 156 -3.33 0.34 11.51
N VAL A 157 -3.12 1.35 12.33
CA VAL A 157 -4.09 1.81 13.33
C VAL A 157 -4.66 3.15 12.87
N SER A 158 -5.99 3.28 12.90
CA SER A 158 -6.75 4.44 12.41
C SER A 158 -6.64 5.71 13.28
N VAL A 159 -5.49 5.92 13.94
CA VAL A 159 -5.16 7.17 14.64
C VAL A 159 -4.74 8.25 13.65
N HIS A 160 -4.71 9.51 14.08
CA HIS A 160 -4.19 10.62 13.27
C HIS A 160 -2.92 11.21 13.91
N PRO A 161 -1.77 11.20 13.21
CA PRO A 161 -1.50 10.49 11.95
C PRO A 161 -1.55 8.96 12.12
N PRO A 162 -1.77 8.17 11.04
CA PRO A 162 -1.87 6.71 11.13
C PRO A 162 -0.60 6.09 11.71
N LEU A 163 -0.78 5.10 12.58
CA LEU A 163 0.33 4.28 13.06
C LEU A 163 0.48 3.08 12.12
N ILE A 164 1.67 2.85 11.59
CA ILE A 164 1.91 1.80 10.58
C ILE A 164 3.07 0.91 11.03
N ARG A 165 2.86 -0.40 10.95
CA ARG A 165 3.89 -1.41 11.14
C ARG A 165 3.97 -2.29 9.91
N THR A 166 5.19 -2.54 9.42
CA THR A 166 5.41 -3.31 8.21
C THR A 166 5.86 -4.75 8.49
N VAL A 167 5.43 -5.67 7.63
CA VAL A 167 5.83 -7.08 7.62
C VAL A 167 6.18 -7.47 6.19
N HIS A 168 7.39 -7.99 5.98
CA HIS A 168 7.82 -8.48 4.68
C HIS A 168 7.71 -10.00 4.63
N LEU A 169 6.86 -10.51 3.73
CA LEU A 169 6.66 -11.94 3.51
C LEU A 169 7.50 -12.42 2.33
N SER A 170 8.32 -13.45 2.56
CA SER A 170 9.05 -14.20 1.54
C SER A 170 8.53 -15.63 1.49
N VAL A 171 8.35 -16.16 0.28
CA VAL A 171 7.86 -17.53 0.06
C VAL A 171 8.92 -18.31 -0.73
N SER A 172 9.47 -19.37 -0.14
CA SER A 172 10.47 -20.25 -0.74
C SER A 172 9.90 -21.65 -0.99
N VAL A 173 10.61 -22.49 -1.75
CA VAL A 173 10.26 -23.90 -1.93
C VAL A 173 11.25 -24.77 -1.16
N VAL A 174 10.78 -25.73 -0.35
CA VAL A 174 11.66 -26.66 0.40
C VAL A 174 12.37 -27.56 -0.60
N GLY A 175 13.68 -27.74 -0.44
CA GLY A 175 14.50 -28.48 -1.41
C GLY A 175 14.80 -27.70 -2.69
N GLY A 176 14.29 -26.47 -2.77
CA GLY A 176 14.48 -25.47 -3.80
C GLY A 176 15.86 -24.81 -3.75
N ILE A 177 16.81 -25.12 -4.64
CA ILE A 177 17.97 -24.23 -4.82
C ILE A 177 17.55 -23.13 -5.80
N VAL A 178 17.31 -21.92 -5.29
CA VAL A 178 17.00 -20.75 -6.12
C VAL A 178 18.29 -20.31 -6.81
N LEU A 179 18.34 -20.44 -8.14
CA LEU A 179 19.48 -20.02 -8.95
C LEU A 179 19.32 -18.57 -9.43
N SER A 180 18.08 -18.15 -9.70
CA SER A 180 17.74 -16.79 -10.10
C SER A 180 16.27 -16.48 -9.77
N LYS A 181 15.83 -15.24 -9.97
CA LYS A 181 14.43 -14.80 -9.73
C LYS A 181 13.40 -15.71 -10.38
N ASP A 182 13.73 -16.26 -11.54
CA ASP A 182 12.81 -17.05 -12.35
C ASP A 182 13.15 -18.54 -12.37
N ILE A 183 14.23 -19.00 -11.71
CA ILE A 183 14.73 -20.38 -11.79
C ILE A 183 14.99 -20.96 -10.40
N THR A 184 14.28 -22.05 -10.07
CA THR A 184 14.42 -22.78 -8.80
C THR A 184 14.59 -24.29 -9.05
N VAL A 185 15.64 -24.90 -8.52
CA VAL A 185 15.84 -26.36 -8.55
C VAL A 185 14.94 -27.00 -7.50
N LEU A 186 13.85 -27.65 -7.89
CA LEU A 186 12.86 -28.23 -6.98
C LEU A 186 13.34 -29.52 -6.28
N GLY A 187 14.33 -30.20 -6.85
CA GLY A 187 14.87 -31.42 -6.25
C GLY A 187 15.85 -32.17 -7.14
N ILE A 188 16.65 -33.02 -6.50
CA ILE A 188 17.54 -33.99 -7.13
C ILE A 188 16.89 -35.36 -6.89
N GLU A 189 16.18 -35.89 -7.87
CA GLU A 189 15.50 -37.21 -7.74
C GLU A 189 16.51 -38.37 -7.81
N SER A 190 17.61 -38.16 -8.54
CA SER A 190 18.76 -39.06 -8.62
C SER A 190 20.03 -38.25 -8.94
N ALA A 191 21.21 -38.85 -8.78
CA ALA A 191 22.48 -38.21 -9.18
C ALA A 191 22.51 -37.79 -10.68
N GLU A 192 21.61 -38.32 -11.50
CA GLU A 192 21.55 -38.08 -12.93
C GLU A 192 20.39 -37.16 -13.35
N ARG A 193 19.41 -36.88 -12.47
CA ARG A 193 18.22 -36.10 -12.84
C ARG A 193 17.93 -34.98 -11.86
N VAL A 194 18.03 -33.74 -12.36
CA VAL A 194 17.73 -32.52 -11.63
C VAL A 194 16.42 -31.93 -12.18
N THR A 195 15.45 -31.70 -11.30
CA THR A 195 14.19 -31.05 -11.68
C THR A 195 14.25 -29.57 -11.33
N MET A 196 14.02 -28.72 -12.33
CA MET A 196 14.01 -27.27 -12.22
C MET A 196 12.62 -26.74 -12.53
N SER A 197 12.22 -25.69 -11.82
CA SER A 197 11.05 -24.87 -12.13
C SER A 197 11.54 -23.56 -12.73
N MET A 198 10.92 -23.16 -13.84
CA MET A 198 11.06 -21.81 -14.37
C MET A 198 9.68 -21.14 -14.47
N THR A 199 9.59 -19.91 -13.97
CA THR A 199 8.37 -19.11 -14.06
C THR A 199 8.53 -18.06 -15.15
N ILE A 200 7.80 -18.19 -16.26
CA ILE A 200 7.74 -17.16 -17.32
C ILE A 200 6.37 -16.50 -17.29
N GLY A 201 6.32 -15.25 -16.85
CA GLY A 201 5.07 -14.50 -16.67
C GLY A 201 4.16 -15.16 -15.63
N HIS A 202 3.05 -15.75 -16.07
CA HIS A 202 2.08 -16.48 -15.21
C HIS A 202 2.13 -18.00 -15.37
N ARG A 203 3.08 -18.53 -16.16
CA ARG A 203 3.17 -19.97 -16.44
C ARG A 203 4.36 -20.55 -15.69
N HIS A 204 4.09 -21.60 -14.92
CA HIS A 204 5.12 -22.44 -14.29
C HIS A 204 5.45 -23.59 -15.25
N MET A 205 6.73 -23.74 -15.59
CA MET A 205 7.24 -24.81 -16.45
C MET A 205 8.26 -25.64 -15.68
N LEU A 206 8.17 -26.97 -15.81
CA LEU A 206 9.09 -27.92 -15.19
C LEU A 206 10.07 -28.46 -16.22
N PHE A 207 11.35 -28.45 -15.89
CA PHE A 207 12.44 -28.93 -16.74
C PHE A 207 13.21 -30.01 -16.00
N GLY A 208 13.45 -31.16 -16.66
CA GLY A 208 14.38 -32.18 -16.18
C GLY A 208 15.71 -32.05 -16.90
N LEU A 209 16.79 -31.77 -16.18
CA LEU A 209 18.15 -31.81 -16.71
C LEU A 209 18.78 -33.16 -16.38
N PHE A 210 19.25 -33.88 -17.41
CA PHE A 210 20.01 -35.11 -17.24
C PHE A 210 21.52 -34.81 -17.19
N LEU A 211 22.18 -35.15 -16.09
CA LEU A 211 23.64 -35.01 -15.96
C LEU A 211 24.30 -36.28 -16.52
N SER A 212 24.79 -36.21 -17.76
CA SER A 212 25.59 -37.29 -18.33
C SER A 212 26.97 -37.32 -17.69
N ASN A 213 27.33 -38.42 -17.00
CA ASN A 213 28.64 -38.59 -16.39
C ASN A 213 29.73 -38.79 -17.47
N PRO A 214 30.77 -37.94 -17.57
CA PRO A 214 31.80 -38.03 -18.64
C PRO A 214 32.80 -39.19 -18.50
N GLY A 215 32.49 -40.23 -17.71
CA GLY A 215 33.48 -41.17 -17.16
C GLY A 215 33.32 -42.66 -17.51
N ARG A 216 32.72 -43.04 -18.65
CA ARG A 216 32.79 -44.44 -19.11
C ARG A 216 33.44 -44.52 -20.50
N PRO A 217 34.76 -44.76 -20.59
CA PRO A 217 35.34 -45.24 -21.83
C PRO A 217 34.68 -46.59 -22.15
N GLY A 218 34.04 -46.66 -23.31
CA GLY A 218 33.50 -47.92 -23.81
C GLY A 218 34.62 -48.93 -23.93
N HIS A 219 34.49 -50.06 -23.24
CA HIS A 219 35.22 -51.26 -23.63
C HIS A 219 34.62 -51.74 -24.95
N GLY A 220 35.22 -51.26 -26.04
CA GLY A 220 35.09 -51.87 -27.34
C GLY A 220 35.82 -53.22 -27.33
N VAL A 221 35.03 -54.24 -27.67
CA VAL A 221 35.35 -55.51 -28.36
C VAL A 221 36.53 -56.32 -27.83
#